data_AF-A0A3T1CYP3-F1
#
_entry.id   AF-A0A3T1CYP3-F1
#
_cell.length_a   1.000
_cell.length_b   1.000
_cell.length_c   1.000
_cell.angle_alpha   90.00
_cell.angle_beta   90.00
_cell.angle_gamma   90.00
#
_symmetry.space_group_name_H-M   'P 1'
#
loop_
_entity.id
_entity.type
_entity.pdbx_description
1 polymer ?
#
loop_
_entity_poly.entity_id
_entity_poly.type
_entity_poly.pdbx_seq_one_letter_code
_entity_poly.pdbx_strand_id
1 'polypeptide(L)'
;MSEYQSQWQSKVKDGLFGEETFTNEMRMSVLEAVDHKPNYFFRRWKKLAGAVMVCITAGIMMLYWSGDNTVTSPSNHPALTEGTEGFGLELPLTFKLLEGDNMKDLDSPYQIANILPGLSNQYNPLRTNDFIEQIPLSDINLIDKKEIIGFGTALHYTLVHDKETKPGSDEKFEYFGFIADGISQANTLFHYGFSPLYDAELSTTRLSGQDVLKVDMQVCRTDGEACVWYIKKDGKGMSTYLTFESASYEKDLDGDGREEAIVITHKENQIYIFKEQDGKLQWSSVRKALNVGKEDVINYDDSRGIFTVQSSDTGQEKSVTMYRYAEGENKLIKLED
;
A
#
# COMPACT_ATOMS: atom_id res chain seq x y z
N MET A 1 29.09 4.88 30.10
CA MET A 1 29.69 5.73 29.05
C MET A 1 28.53 6.27 28.23
N SER A 2 28.28 7.57 28.25
CA SER A 2 27.17 8.16 27.49
C SER A 2 27.50 8.10 26.01
N GLU A 3 26.78 7.30 25.25
CA GLU A 3 26.86 7.32 23.79
C GLU A 3 26.46 8.71 23.32
N TYR A 4 27.35 9.35 22.57
CA TYR A 4 27.16 10.66 21.99
C TYR A 4 26.11 10.52 20.87
N GLN A 5 24.83 10.66 21.20
CA GLN A 5 23.79 10.72 20.17
C GLN A 5 24.07 11.94 19.29
N SER A 6 24.33 11.67 18.02
CA SER A 6 24.64 12.71 17.05
C SER A 6 23.41 13.59 16.81
N GLN A 7 23.59 14.91 16.69
CA GLN A 7 22.48 15.86 16.54
C GLN A 7 21.57 15.57 15.34
N TRP A 8 22.11 14.96 14.29
CA TRP A 8 21.31 14.57 13.12
C TRP A 8 20.33 13.45 13.43
N GLN A 9 20.69 12.47 14.28
CA GLN A 9 19.77 11.38 14.67
C GLN A 9 18.53 11.89 15.40
N SER A 10 18.67 12.97 16.20
CA SER A 10 17.52 13.63 16.83
C SER A 10 16.64 14.29 15.78
N LYS A 11 17.23 15.08 14.87
CA LYS A 11 16.50 15.75 13.77
C LYS A 11 15.75 14.77 12.87
N VAL A 12 16.32 13.59 12.63
CA VAL A 12 15.69 12.49 11.88
C VAL A 12 14.46 11.95 12.63
N LYS A 13 14.58 11.73 13.94
CA LYS A 13 13.44 11.28 14.77
C LYS A 13 12.33 12.31 14.82
N ASP A 14 12.69 13.59 14.73
CA ASP A 14 11.76 14.72 14.75
C ASP A 14 11.13 15.01 13.37
N GLY A 15 11.38 14.16 12.35
CA GLY A 15 10.75 14.26 11.03
C GLY A 15 11.28 15.37 10.11
N LEU A 16 12.41 15.99 10.46
CA LEU A 16 12.98 17.15 9.75
C LEU A 16 13.83 16.78 8.51
N PHE A 17 13.62 15.59 7.93
CA PHE A 17 14.48 15.07 6.86
C PHE A 17 14.36 15.83 5.53
N GLY A 18 13.30 16.62 5.34
CA GLY A 18 13.07 17.38 4.09
C GLY A 18 14.08 18.50 3.84
N GLU A 19 14.82 18.94 4.87
CA GLU A 19 15.70 20.13 4.78
C GLU A 19 17.20 19.80 4.71
N GLU A 20 17.63 18.56 4.98
CA GLU A 20 19.05 18.20 5.01
C GLU A 20 19.45 17.21 3.90
N THR A 21 20.58 17.50 3.26
CA THR A 21 21.21 16.56 2.32
C THR A 21 21.92 15.47 3.10
N PHE A 22 21.72 14.20 2.71
CA PHE A 22 22.33 13.05 3.40
C PHE A 22 23.87 13.10 3.26
N THR A 23 24.55 13.55 4.30
CA THR A 23 25.99 13.79 4.24
C THR A 23 26.79 12.50 4.34
N ASN A 24 28.06 12.54 3.91
CA ASN A 24 28.96 11.39 4.06
C ASN A 24 29.18 11.00 5.54
N GLU A 25 29.08 11.94 6.48
CA GLU A 25 29.19 11.65 7.91
C GLU A 25 27.99 10.85 8.42
N MET A 26 26.76 11.21 8.01
CA MET A 26 25.56 10.43 8.31
C MET A 26 25.67 9.01 7.73
N ARG A 27 26.14 8.89 6.48
CA ARG A 27 26.38 7.60 5.82
C ARG A 27 27.38 6.74 6.60
N MET A 28 28.52 7.31 7.00
CA MET A 28 29.54 6.58 7.75
C MET A 28 29.04 6.13 9.13
N SER A 29 28.27 6.98 9.83
CA SER A 29 27.67 6.63 11.12
C SER A 29 26.65 5.49 11.01
N VAL A 30 25.83 5.47 9.95
CA VAL A 30 24.90 4.36 9.68
C VAL A 30 25.67 3.07 9.39
N LEU A 31 26.72 3.14 8.56
CA LEU A 31 27.54 1.97 8.24
C LEU A 31 28.25 1.42 9.48
N GLU A 32 28.79 2.29 10.34
CA GLU A 32 29.44 1.90 11.59
C GLU A 32 28.47 1.21 12.56
N ALA A 33 27.23 1.71 12.67
CA ALA A 33 26.19 1.08 13.49
C ALA A 33 25.74 -0.30 12.94
N VAL A 34 25.73 -0.47 11.62
CA VAL A 34 25.46 -1.77 10.97
C VAL A 34 26.59 -2.76 11.25
N ASP A 35 27.85 -2.31 11.17
CA ASP A 35 29.03 -3.15 11.42
C ASP A 35 29.18 -3.55 12.90
N HIS A 36 28.67 -2.75 13.83
CA HIS A 36 28.69 -3.04 15.26
C HIS A 36 27.65 -4.07 15.73
N LYS A 37 26.75 -4.57 14.86
CA LYS A 37 25.88 -5.69 15.23
C LYS A 37 26.72 -6.96 15.37
N PRO A 38 26.78 -7.59 16.57
CA PRO A 38 27.59 -8.79 16.76
C PRO A 38 27.11 -9.89 15.81
N ASN A 39 28.05 -10.35 14.98
CA ASN A 39 27.93 -11.39 13.96
C ASN A 39 27.27 -12.68 14.46
N TYR A 40 25.94 -12.69 14.60
CA TYR A 40 25.14 -13.91 14.84
C TYR A 40 25.11 -14.79 13.58
N PHE A 41 25.36 -14.18 12.41
CA PHE A 41 25.25 -14.80 11.09
C PHE A 41 26.41 -15.78 10.78
N PHE A 42 27.63 -15.47 11.22
CA PHE A 42 28.83 -16.26 10.89
C PHE A 42 28.86 -17.66 11.54
N ARG A 43 28.03 -17.89 12.58
CA ARG A 43 27.96 -19.20 13.27
C ARG A 43 27.02 -20.19 12.56
N ARG A 44 26.05 -19.73 11.77
CA ARG A 44 25.15 -20.59 10.98
C ARG A 44 25.75 -21.01 9.62
N TRP A 45 26.58 -20.16 9.01
CA TRP A 45 27.06 -20.40 7.65
C TRP A 45 28.05 -21.56 7.51
N LYS A 46 28.80 -21.90 8.57
CA LYS A 46 29.70 -23.07 8.57
C LYS A 46 28.98 -24.41 8.39
N LYS A 47 27.67 -24.49 8.63
CA LYS A 47 26.88 -25.72 8.42
C LYS A 47 26.29 -25.84 7.00
N LEU A 48 26.21 -24.74 6.24
CA LEU A 48 25.58 -24.71 4.92
C LEU A 48 26.57 -24.82 3.75
N ALA A 49 27.83 -24.41 3.94
CA ALA A 49 28.86 -24.46 2.90
C ALA A 49 29.16 -25.90 2.39
N GLY A 50 28.90 -26.93 3.21
CA GLY A 50 29.08 -28.33 2.81
C GLY A 50 28.04 -28.85 1.81
N ALA A 51 26.85 -28.24 1.76
CA ALA A 51 25.74 -28.73 0.91
C ALA A 51 25.73 -28.09 -0.49
N VAL A 52 26.22 -26.84 -0.62
CA VAL A 52 26.16 -26.08 -1.88
C VAL A 52 27.16 -26.58 -2.93
N MET A 53 28.30 -27.15 -2.51
CA MET A 53 29.30 -27.70 -3.45
C MET A 53 28.86 -29.00 -4.16
N VAL A 54 27.84 -29.70 -3.65
CA VAL A 54 27.29 -30.94 -4.27
C VAL A 54 26.25 -30.62 -5.35
N CYS A 55 25.59 -29.45 -5.29
CA CYS A 55 24.56 -29.08 -6.27
C CYS A 55 25.16 -28.43 -7.53
N ILE A 56 26.27 -27.70 -7.41
CA ILE A 56 26.90 -27.01 -8.55
C ILE A 56 27.55 -28.01 -9.54
N THR A 57 28.01 -29.18 -9.06
CA THR A 57 28.54 -30.23 -9.93
C THR A 57 27.44 -31.01 -10.68
N ALA A 58 26.20 -31.04 -10.18
CA ALA A 58 25.07 -31.67 -10.86
C ALA A 58 24.45 -30.78 -11.96
N GLY A 59 24.47 -29.46 -11.80
CA GLY A 59 23.87 -28.51 -12.76
C GLY A 59 24.64 -28.33 -14.07
N ILE A 60 25.97 -28.52 -14.04
CA ILE A 60 26.81 -28.31 -15.24
C ILE A 60 26.65 -29.45 -16.27
N MET A 61 26.07 -30.60 -15.89
CA MET A 61 25.85 -31.72 -16.81
C MET A 61 24.52 -31.66 -17.60
N MET A 62 23.60 -30.74 -17.28
CA MET A 62 22.31 -30.61 -17.98
C MET A 62 22.27 -29.52 -19.07
N LEU A 63 23.32 -28.72 -19.22
CA LEU A 63 23.38 -27.63 -20.23
C LEU A 63 23.93 -28.07 -21.59
N TYR A 64 24.18 -29.36 -21.80
CA TYR A 64 24.62 -29.92 -23.08
C TYR A 64 23.60 -30.93 -23.64
N TRP A 65 22.34 -30.50 -23.84
CA TRP A 65 21.45 -31.20 -24.78
C TRP A 65 20.35 -30.30 -25.35
N SER A 66 20.40 -30.13 -26.68
CA SER A 66 19.32 -29.71 -27.59
C SER A 66 18.91 -28.23 -27.53
N GLY A 67 18.76 -27.48 -28.61
CA GLY A 67 18.69 -27.78 -30.05
C GLY A 67 17.84 -26.67 -30.70
N ASP A 68 18.27 -26.21 -31.87
CA ASP A 68 17.66 -25.15 -32.69
C ASP A 68 16.12 -25.21 -32.80
N ASN A 69 15.49 -24.04 -32.91
CA ASN A 69 14.49 -23.75 -33.96
C ASN A 69 14.23 -22.24 -34.10
N THR A 70 14.43 -21.78 -35.33
CA THR A 70 14.01 -20.51 -35.92
C THR A 70 12.53 -20.53 -36.26
N VAL A 71 11.72 -19.53 -35.87
CA VAL A 71 10.51 -19.12 -36.61
C VAL A 71 10.22 -17.62 -36.41
N THR A 72 9.84 -17.01 -37.52
CA THR A 72 9.52 -15.63 -37.91
C THR A 72 8.39 -14.91 -37.15
N SER A 73 8.57 -13.59 -36.99
CA SER A 73 7.49 -12.60 -36.76
C SER A 73 6.43 -12.61 -37.87
N PRO A 74 5.20 -12.19 -37.53
CA PRO A 74 4.66 -11.01 -38.20
C PRO A 74 4.05 -10.00 -37.22
N SER A 75 4.43 -8.74 -37.47
CA SER A 75 3.78 -7.53 -36.97
C SER A 75 2.38 -7.38 -37.59
N ASN A 76 1.35 -7.39 -36.75
CA ASN A 76 0.03 -6.87 -37.12
C ASN A 76 -0.33 -5.74 -36.16
N HIS A 77 -0.12 -4.50 -36.60
CA HIS A 77 -0.80 -3.34 -36.06
C HIS A 77 -2.20 -3.28 -36.68
N PRO A 78 -3.29 -3.18 -35.90
CA PRO A 78 -4.56 -2.74 -36.44
C PRO A 78 -4.48 -1.23 -36.70
N ALA A 79 -4.76 -0.84 -37.94
CA ALA A 79 -5.01 0.52 -38.32
C ALA A 79 -6.30 1.01 -37.64
N LEU A 80 -6.20 2.08 -36.86
CA LEU A 80 -7.33 2.86 -36.37
C LEU A 80 -8.07 3.43 -37.58
N THR A 81 -9.34 3.05 -37.71
CA THR A 81 -10.26 3.54 -38.72
C THR A 81 -10.80 4.88 -38.23
N GLU A 82 -10.36 5.97 -38.86
CA GLU A 82 -11.00 7.28 -38.73
C GLU A 82 -12.38 7.21 -39.39
N GLY A 83 -13.42 7.56 -38.63
CA GLY A 83 -14.74 7.80 -39.19
C GLY A 83 -15.89 7.56 -38.23
N THR A 84 -16.06 8.41 -37.22
CA THR A 84 -17.40 8.79 -36.74
C THR A 84 -17.33 10.15 -36.05
N GLU A 85 -18.02 11.13 -36.61
CA GLU A 85 -18.24 12.45 -36.01
C GLU A 85 -19.16 12.32 -34.78
N GLY A 86 -18.80 12.99 -33.67
CA GLY A 86 -19.78 13.45 -32.67
C GLY A 86 -20.03 12.60 -31.42
N PHE A 87 -19.11 11.72 -30.99
CA PHE A 87 -19.19 11.08 -29.67
C PHE A 87 -17.89 11.31 -28.90
N GLY A 88 -17.99 11.74 -27.64
CA GLY A 88 -16.85 12.01 -26.78
C GLY A 88 -15.85 10.85 -26.77
N LEU A 89 -14.56 11.15 -26.71
CA LEU A 89 -13.51 10.14 -26.72
C LEU A 89 -13.71 9.16 -25.54
N GLU A 90 -14.16 7.94 -25.84
CA GLU A 90 -14.33 6.87 -24.87
C GLU A 90 -13.06 6.04 -24.78
N LEU A 91 -12.55 5.86 -23.55
CA LEU A 91 -11.27 5.22 -23.29
C LEU A 91 -11.48 4.00 -22.38
N PRO A 92 -11.43 2.76 -22.92
CA PRO A 92 -11.74 1.57 -22.13
C PRO A 92 -10.71 1.32 -21.03
N LEU A 93 -11.20 0.98 -19.84
CA LEU A 93 -10.42 0.49 -18.71
C LEU A 93 -10.42 -1.03 -18.72
N THR A 94 -9.25 -1.61 -19.00
CA THR A 94 -9.06 -3.06 -18.88
C THR A 94 -8.65 -3.39 -17.46
N PHE A 95 -9.50 -4.11 -16.75
CA PHE A 95 -9.17 -4.64 -15.43
C PHE A 95 -8.43 -5.97 -15.56
N LYS A 96 -7.40 -6.12 -14.73
CA LYS A 96 -6.59 -7.34 -14.65
C LYS A 96 -6.61 -7.85 -13.23
N LEU A 97 -6.53 -9.17 -13.06
CA LEU A 97 -6.29 -9.75 -11.76
C LEU A 97 -4.97 -9.20 -11.20
N LEU A 98 -4.98 -8.79 -9.93
CA LEU A 98 -3.75 -8.46 -9.23
C LEU A 98 -3.09 -9.76 -8.76
N GLU A 99 -2.10 -10.20 -9.51
CA GLU A 99 -1.26 -11.34 -9.15
C GLU A 99 -0.20 -10.86 -8.15
N GLY A 100 -0.23 -11.41 -6.94
CA GLY A 100 0.71 -11.09 -5.87
C GLY A 100 0.55 -12.08 -4.73
N ASP A 101 1.66 -12.42 -4.08
CA ASP A 101 1.64 -13.34 -2.96
C ASP A 101 0.86 -12.73 -1.80
N ASN A 102 0.06 -13.57 -1.14
CA ASN A 102 -0.47 -13.24 0.16
C ASN A 102 0.70 -13.27 1.16
N MET A 103 0.76 -12.34 2.11
CA MET A 103 1.88 -12.13 3.05
C MET A 103 2.23 -13.34 3.97
N LYS A 104 1.68 -14.53 3.73
CA LYS A 104 1.82 -15.72 4.58
C LYS A 104 3.20 -16.40 4.50
N ASP A 105 3.98 -16.17 3.44
CA ASP A 105 5.25 -16.88 3.21
C ASP A 105 6.47 -15.95 3.34
N LEU A 106 6.69 -15.44 4.56
CA LEU A 106 7.86 -14.64 4.94
C LEU A 106 9.11 -15.53 5.13
N ASP A 107 9.66 -16.07 4.05
CA ASP A 107 10.93 -16.82 4.08
C ASP A 107 12.09 -16.13 3.33
N SER A 108 11.91 -14.90 2.81
CA SER A 108 13.03 -14.20 2.16
C SER A 108 13.03 -12.68 2.33
N PRO A 109 14.08 -12.10 2.94
CA PRO A 109 14.25 -10.65 3.08
C PRO A 109 14.82 -9.97 1.80
N TYR A 110 14.69 -10.59 0.63
CA TYR A 110 15.18 -9.98 -0.61
C TYR A 110 14.15 -9.02 -1.20
N GLN A 111 14.64 -7.95 -1.82
CA GLN A 111 13.86 -6.89 -2.47
C GLN A 111 12.86 -7.47 -3.47
N ILE A 112 11.62 -7.69 -3.03
CA ILE A 112 10.52 -8.04 -3.91
C ILE A 112 10.18 -6.78 -4.70
N ALA A 113 10.20 -6.88 -6.03
CA ALA A 113 9.77 -5.79 -6.89
C ALA A 113 8.31 -5.44 -6.60
N ASN A 114 7.94 -4.17 -6.70
CA ASN A 114 6.54 -3.78 -6.56
C ASN A 114 5.68 -4.52 -7.59
N ILE A 115 4.53 -5.03 -7.16
CA ILE A 115 3.54 -5.65 -8.05
C ILE A 115 3.07 -4.62 -9.06
N LEU A 116 2.84 -3.37 -8.59
CA LEU A 116 2.44 -2.25 -9.41
C LEU A 116 3.47 -1.11 -9.31
N PRO A 117 3.87 -0.49 -10.43
CA PRO A 117 4.76 0.67 -10.42
C PRO A 117 4.21 1.80 -9.52
N GLY A 118 5.09 2.44 -8.77
CA GLY A 118 4.74 3.55 -7.86
C GLY A 118 4.12 3.12 -6.51
N LEU A 119 3.24 2.12 -6.48
CA LEU A 119 2.46 1.77 -5.27
C LEU A 119 3.26 1.15 -4.12
N SER A 120 4.55 0.87 -4.32
CA SER A 120 5.42 0.26 -3.31
C SER A 120 4.87 -1.05 -2.71
N ASN A 121 3.94 -1.69 -3.41
CA ASN A 121 3.22 -2.85 -2.94
C ASN A 121 4.00 -4.13 -3.27
N GLN A 122 4.65 -4.70 -2.26
CA GLN A 122 5.35 -5.98 -2.40
C GLN A 122 4.40 -7.19 -2.30
N TYR A 123 3.20 -6.97 -1.77
CA TYR A 123 2.21 -8.02 -1.51
C TYR A 123 0.84 -7.59 -2.00
N ASN A 124 -0.04 -8.58 -2.18
CA ASN A 124 -1.43 -8.31 -2.51
C ASN A 124 -2.07 -7.45 -1.39
N PRO A 125 -2.68 -6.28 -1.71
CA PRO A 125 -3.40 -5.45 -0.74
C PRO A 125 -4.52 -6.21 -0.03
N LEU A 126 -5.14 -7.18 -0.70
CA LEU A 126 -6.26 -7.95 -0.17
C LEU A 126 -5.79 -8.91 0.93
N ARG A 127 -6.21 -8.65 2.17
CA ARG A 127 -5.88 -9.42 3.36
C ARG A 127 -7.04 -10.36 3.68
N THR A 128 -6.87 -11.64 3.34
CA THR A 128 -7.96 -12.63 3.52
C THR A 128 -7.89 -13.41 4.83
N ASN A 129 -6.85 -13.21 5.65
CA ASN A 129 -6.58 -14.05 6.82
C ASN A 129 -6.03 -13.31 8.05
N ASP A 130 -5.96 -11.98 8.01
CA ASP A 130 -5.38 -11.18 9.08
C ASP A 130 -6.50 -10.80 10.07
N PHE A 131 -6.92 -11.79 10.88
CA PHE A 131 -7.90 -11.58 11.95
C PHE A 131 -7.30 -10.74 13.07
N ILE A 132 -8.13 -9.88 13.64
CA ILE A 132 -7.73 -8.95 14.71
C ILE A 132 -8.04 -9.62 16.05
N GLU A 133 -7.04 -9.71 16.91
CA GLU A 133 -7.16 -10.35 18.23
C GLU A 133 -8.10 -9.55 19.14
N GLN A 134 -8.89 -10.25 19.96
CA GLN A 134 -9.64 -9.64 21.04
C GLN A 134 -8.93 -9.85 22.37
N ILE A 135 -8.76 -8.77 23.14
CA ILE A 135 -8.19 -8.82 24.49
C ILE A 135 -9.17 -8.24 25.52
N PRO A 136 -9.13 -8.70 26.78
CA PRO A 136 -9.91 -8.11 27.87
C PRO A 136 -9.55 -6.65 28.13
N LEU A 137 -10.55 -5.83 28.48
CA LEU A 137 -10.31 -4.45 28.94
C LEU A 137 -9.51 -4.39 30.26
N SER A 138 -9.49 -5.47 31.04
CA SER A 138 -8.65 -5.58 32.24
C SER A 138 -7.15 -5.63 31.93
N ASP A 139 -6.78 -5.94 30.70
CA ASP A 139 -5.38 -6.15 30.29
C ASP A 139 -4.74 -4.86 29.77
N ILE A 140 -5.47 -3.74 29.82
CA ILE A 140 -5.03 -2.43 29.34
C ILE A 140 -5.07 -1.35 30.43
N ASN A 141 -4.18 -0.37 30.32
CA ASN A 141 -4.34 0.93 30.97
C ASN A 141 -4.75 1.94 29.90
N LEU A 142 -6.02 2.34 29.93
CA LEU A 142 -6.58 3.30 28.98
C LEU A 142 -5.91 4.68 29.14
N ILE A 143 -5.48 5.25 28.02
CA ILE A 143 -4.92 6.60 27.94
C ILE A 143 -6.00 7.56 27.44
N ASP A 144 -6.60 7.24 26.28
CA ASP A 144 -7.64 8.05 25.66
C ASP A 144 -8.63 7.18 24.87
N LYS A 145 -9.79 7.76 24.55
CA LYS A 145 -10.78 7.15 23.67
C LYS A 145 -11.52 8.21 22.85
N LYS A 146 -11.88 7.86 21.62
CA LYS A 146 -12.74 8.68 20.75
C LYS A 146 -13.78 7.85 20.04
N GLU A 147 -14.96 8.44 19.85
CA GLU A 147 -16.05 7.80 19.10
C GLU A 147 -15.69 7.72 17.62
N ILE A 148 -16.04 6.60 16.99
CA ILE A 148 -16.02 6.41 15.55
C ILE A 148 -17.48 6.28 15.11
N ILE A 149 -18.01 7.36 14.54
CA ILE A 149 -19.43 7.44 14.15
C ILE A 149 -19.78 6.25 13.24
N GLY A 150 -20.82 5.50 13.62
CA GLY A 150 -21.30 4.34 12.86
C GLY A 150 -20.49 3.05 13.03
N PHE A 151 -19.43 3.05 13.84
CA PHE A 151 -18.57 1.89 14.04
C PHE A 151 -18.39 1.46 15.50
N GLY A 152 -18.15 2.41 16.40
CA GLY A 152 -17.92 2.15 17.82
C GLY A 152 -16.95 3.15 18.46
N THR A 153 -15.92 2.68 19.16
CA THR A 153 -14.99 3.54 19.91
C THR A 153 -13.54 3.12 19.68
N ALA A 154 -12.70 4.05 19.25
CA ALA A 154 -11.25 3.89 19.22
C ALA A 154 -10.67 4.04 20.63
N LEU A 155 -9.63 3.26 20.93
CA LEU A 155 -8.94 3.24 22.21
C LEU A 155 -7.43 3.41 21.99
N HIS A 156 -6.84 4.30 22.79
CA HIS A 156 -5.41 4.48 22.95
C HIS A 156 -5.00 4.01 24.35
N TYR A 157 -4.06 3.09 24.45
CA TYR A 157 -3.75 2.45 25.72
C TYR A 157 -2.34 1.88 25.79
N THR A 158 -1.89 1.53 26.99
CA THR A 158 -0.74 0.63 27.20
C THR A 158 -1.23 -0.73 27.70
N LEU A 159 -0.47 -1.78 27.47
CA LEU A 159 -0.77 -3.12 28.00
C LEU A 159 -0.27 -3.23 29.47
N VAL A 160 -1.08 -3.85 30.33
CA VAL A 160 -0.78 -4.01 31.78
C VAL A 160 0.45 -4.89 31.98
N HIS A 161 0.51 -6.01 31.26
CA HIS A 161 1.55 -7.04 31.41
C HIS A 161 2.64 -6.99 30.34
N ASP A 162 2.66 -5.95 29.53
CA ASP A 162 3.70 -5.79 28.52
C ASP A 162 5.04 -5.45 29.18
N LYS A 163 6.05 -6.18 28.74
CA LYS A 163 7.43 -6.07 29.19
C LYS A 163 8.28 -5.29 28.20
N GLU A 164 7.75 -5.01 27.02
CA GLU A 164 8.44 -4.29 25.97
C GLU A 164 8.40 -2.79 26.25
N THR A 165 9.54 -2.13 26.04
CA THR A 165 9.66 -0.67 26.12
C THR A 165 10.21 -0.14 24.80
N LYS A 166 9.94 1.13 24.53
CA LYS A 166 10.45 1.80 23.33
C LYS A 166 12.00 1.70 23.32
N PRO A 167 12.64 1.48 22.15
CA PRO A 167 14.09 1.31 22.09
C PRO A 167 14.84 2.51 22.69
N GLY A 168 15.64 2.25 23.73
CA GLY A 168 16.46 3.28 24.39
C GLY A 168 15.71 4.12 25.43
N SER A 169 14.51 3.70 25.87
CA SER A 169 13.82 4.34 27.01
C SER A 169 13.11 3.30 27.90
N ASP A 170 12.69 3.76 29.08
CA ASP A 170 11.82 3.01 30.00
C ASP A 170 10.33 3.24 29.70
N GLU A 171 10.00 3.95 28.62
CA GLU A 171 8.62 4.21 28.23
C GLU A 171 7.99 2.96 27.63
N LYS A 172 6.79 2.61 28.12
CA LYS A 172 5.99 1.52 27.56
C LYS A 172 5.56 1.81 26.14
N PHE A 173 5.33 0.76 25.36
CA PHE A 173 4.64 0.90 24.09
C PHE A 173 3.19 1.34 24.31
N GLU A 174 2.74 2.17 23.39
CA GLU A 174 1.37 2.63 23.30
C GLU A 174 0.73 1.98 22.08
N TYR A 175 -0.52 1.59 22.25
CA TYR A 175 -1.25 0.74 21.35
C TYR A 175 -2.58 1.37 20.94
N PHE A 176 -3.05 0.89 19.80
CA PHE A 176 -4.31 1.24 19.20
C PHE A 176 -5.20 -0.01 19.11
N GLY A 177 -6.46 0.18 19.44
CA GLY A 177 -7.51 -0.81 19.27
C GLY A 177 -8.87 -0.15 19.24
N PHE A 178 -9.93 -0.96 19.18
CA PHE A 178 -11.28 -0.43 19.14
C PHE A 178 -12.31 -1.40 19.69
N ILE A 179 -13.40 -0.85 20.19
CA ILE A 179 -14.64 -1.57 20.49
C ILE A 179 -15.56 -1.35 19.28
N ALA A 180 -16.01 -2.42 18.66
CA ALA A 180 -16.87 -2.38 17.48
C ALA A 180 -18.31 -2.72 17.85
N ASP A 181 -19.24 -1.85 17.49
CA ASP A 181 -20.65 -1.98 17.84
C ASP A 181 -21.25 -3.25 17.25
N GLY A 182 -21.93 -4.01 18.12
CA GLY A 182 -22.59 -5.27 17.80
C GLY A 182 -21.66 -6.46 17.56
N ILE A 183 -20.32 -6.27 17.62
CA ILE A 183 -19.34 -7.32 17.32
C ILE A 183 -18.42 -7.62 18.51
N SER A 184 -17.96 -6.59 19.24
CA SER A 184 -17.12 -6.78 20.41
C SER A 184 -17.85 -7.54 21.52
N GLN A 185 -17.15 -8.48 22.15
CA GLN A 185 -17.68 -9.16 23.33
C GLN A 185 -17.73 -8.20 24.53
N ALA A 186 -18.53 -8.52 25.53
CA ALA A 186 -18.61 -7.72 26.74
C ALA A 186 -17.22 -7.64 27.42
N ASN A 187 -16.79 -6.44 27.78
CA ASN A 187 -15.50 -6.16 28.41
C ASN A 187 -14.26 -6.58 27.60
N THR A 188 -14.36 -6.64 26.27
CA THR A 188 -13.20 -6.84 25.39
C THR A 188 -13.04 -5.68 24.40
N LEU A 189 -11.86 -5.59 23.79
CA LEU A 189 -11.57 -4.74 22.63
C LEU A 189 -10.86 -5.56 21.56
N PHE A 190 -10.84 -5.06 20.33
CA PHE A 190 -9.98 -5.55 19.25
C PHE A 190 -8.63 -4.83 19.29
N HIS A 191 -7.54 -5.57 19.51
CA HIS A 191 -6.18 -5.06 19.51
C HIS A 191 -5.63 -5.07 18.08
N TYR A 192 -5.29 -3.90 17.55
CA TYR A 192 -4.97 -3.77 16.13
C TYR A 192 -3.49 -3.45 15.85
N GLY A 193 -2.92 -2.49 16.57
CA GLY A 193 -1.57 -2.05 16.28
C GLY A 193 -1.04 -1.03 17.27
N PHE A 194 -0.12 -0.18 16.82
CA PHE A 194 0.56 0.80 17.64
C PHE A 194 -0.15 2.17 17.64
N SER A 195 0.18 2.98 18.64
CA SER A 195 -0.41 4.31 18.88
C SER A 195 -0.49 5.26 17.68
N PRO A 196 0.45 5.30 16.71
CA PRO A 196 0.32 6.23 15.58
C PRO A 196 -0.97 6.04 14.77
N LEU A 197 -1.57 4.84 14.82
CA LEU A 197 -2.86 4.57 14.17
C LEU A 197 -4.05 5.19 14.92
N TYR A 198 -3.91 5.51 16.21
CA TYR A 198 -4.95 6.22 16.96
C TYR A 198 -5.08 7.68 16.47
N ASP A 199 -3.96 8.30 16.12
CA ASP A 199 -3.92 9.69 15.64
C ASP A 199 -4.30 9.82 14.16
N ALA A 200 -4.42 8.70 13.44
CA ALA A 200 -4.92 8.66 12.08
C ALA A 200 -6.36 9.17 11.98
N GLU A 201 -6.77 9.53 10.76
CA GLU A 201 -8.16 9.81 10.45
C GLU A 201 -8.94 8.49 10.43
N LEU A 202 -9.94 8.39 11.29
CA LEU A 202 -10.79 7.21 11.44
C LEU A 202 -12.19 7.54 10.91
N SER A 203 -12.66 6.78 9.94
CA SER A 203 -13.99 6.99 9.36
C SER A 203 -14.64 5.68 8.94
N THR A 204 -15.97 5.64 8.96
CA THR A 204 -16.73 4.58 8.29
C THR A 204 -16.92 4.93 6.84
N THR A 205 -16.67 3.98 5.95
CA THR A 205 -16.89 4.12 4.51
C THR A 205 -17.44 2.80 3.95
N ARG A 206 -17.76 2.78 2.66
CA ARG A 206 -18.11 1.56 1.94
C ARG A 206 -17.03 1.23 0.92
N LEU A 207 -16.68 -0.05 0.82
CA LEU A 207 -15.71 -0.54 -0.16
C LEU A 207 -16.14 -1.92 -0.66
N SER A 208 -16.18 -2.09 -1.99
CA SER A 208 -16.68 -3.30 -2.65
C SER A 208 -18.09 -3.72 -2.19
N GLY A 209 -18.92 -2.74 -1.80
CA GLY A 209 -20.27 -2.93 -1.27
C GLY A 209 -20.36 -3.28 0.21
N GLN A 210 -19.24 -3.29 0.95
CA GLN A 210 -19.17 -3.63 2.38
C GLN A 210 -18.92 -2.39 3.23
N ASP A 211 -19.57 -2.29 4.39
CA ASP A 211 -19.25 -1.28 5.40
C ASP A 211 -17.92 -1.62 6.07
N VAL A 212 -16.98 -0.68 6.06
CA VAL A 212 -15.63 -0.85 6.60
C VAL A 212 -15.21 0.35 7.45
N LEU A 213 -14.33 0.10 8.43
CA LEU A 213 -13.56 1.15 9.08
C LEU A 213 -12.33 1.43 8.21
N LYS A 214 -12.17 2.69 7.83
CA LYS A 214 -10.96 3.22 7.22
C LYS A 214 -10.08 3.86 8.29
N VAL A 215 -8.82 3.45 8.32
CA VAL A 215 -7.74 4.09 9.07
C VAL A 215 -6.82 4.75 8.06
N ASP A 216 -6.86 6.07 7.99
CA ASP A 216 -6.13 6.87 7.00
C ASP A 216 -5.00 7.66 7.67
N MET A 217 -3.77 7.23 7.41
CA MET A 217 -2.56 7.83 7.94
C MET A 217 -1.85 8.58 6.81
N GLN A 218 -1.98 9.90 6.81
CA GLN A 218 -1.49 10.77 5.73
C GLN A 218 0.02 10.67 5.48
N VAL A 219 0.81 10.39 6.52
CA VAL A 219 2.26 10.19 6.40
C VAL A 219 2.68 8.99 7.24
N CYS A 220 2.80 7.83 6.61
CA CYS A 220 3.21 6.59 7.30
C CYS A 220 4.65 6.14 6.96
N ARG A 221 5.24 6.73 5.92
CA ARG A 221 6.53 6.34 5.37
C ARG A 221 7.48 7.52 5.30
N THR A 222 8.77 7.20 5.22
CA THR A 222 9.84 8.20 5.13
C THR A 222 9.83 9.00 3.83
N ASP A 223 9.16 8.51 2.80
CA ASP A 223 8.98 9.21 1.52
C ASP A 223 7.75 10.14 1.51
N GLY A 224 7.06 10.31 2.65
CA GLY A 224 5.90 11.19 2.77
C GLY A 224 4.59 10.57 2.27
N GLU A 225 4.61 9.31 1.85
CA GLU A 225 3.43 8.62 1.34
C GLU A 225 2.47 8.22 2.47
N ALA A 226 1.17 8.25 2.17
CA ALA A 226 0.11 7.81 3.08
C ALA A 226 0.01 6.28 3.16
N CYS A 227 -0.63 5.79 4.22
CA CYS A 227 -1.05 4.40 4.34
C CYS A 227 -2.52 4.34 4.73
N VAL A 228 -3.24 3.43 4.10
CA VAL A 228 -4.67 3.22 4.38
C VAL A 228 -4.90 1.77 4.71
N TRP A 229 -5.60 1.53 5.83
CA TRP A 229 -6.10 0.21 6.20
C TRP A 229 -7.62 0.22 6.21
N TYR A 230 -8.21 -0.80 5.60
CA TYR A 230 -9.63 -1.08 5.68
C TYR A 230 -9.84 -2.29 6.56
N ILE A 231 -10.71 -2.14 7.54
CA ILE A 231 -11.04 -3.15 8.53
C ILE A 231 -12.53 -3.45 8.40
N LYS A 232 -12.87 -4.73 8.25
CA LYS A 232 -14.26 -5.15 8.05
C LYS A 232 -14.78 -6.02 9.18
N LYS A 233 -16.10 -6.00 9.33
CA LYS A 233 -16.85 -6.95 10.17
C LYS A 233 -17.01 -8.25 9.38
N ASP A 234 -16.52 -9.35 9.93
CA ASP A 234 -16.71 -10.70 9.39
C ASP A 234 -17.53 -11.55 10.37
N GLY A 235 -18.11 -12.65 9.90
CA GLY A 235 -18.89 -13.58 10.76
C GLY A 235 -18.10 -14.21 11.91
N LYS A 236 -16.77 -14.00 11.98
CA LYS A 236 -15.87 -14.48 13.04
C LYS A 236 -15.33 -13.36 13.94
N GLY A 237 -15.66 -12.09 13.69
CA GLY A 237 -15.11 -10.94 14.40
C GLY A 237 -14.69 -9.83 13.43
N MET A 238 -13.50 -9.29 13.62
CA MET A 238 -12.95 -8.22 12.79
C MET A 238 -11.70 -8.72 12.05
N SER A 239 -11.50 -8.25 10.82
CA SER A 239 -10.31 -8.56 10.04
C SER A 239 -9.81 -7.33 9.29
N THR A 240 -8.50 -7.25 9.08
CA THR A 240 -7.97 -6.36 8.04
C THR A 240 -8.42 -6.91 6.70
N TYR A 241 -9.04 -6.06 5.88
CA TYR A 241 -9.61 -6.40 4.59
C TYR A 241 -8.70 -5.98 3.43
N LEU A 242 -8.30 -4.71 3.41
CA LEU A 242 -7.42 -4.14 2.38
C LEU A 242 -6.38 -3.23 3.02
N THR A 243 -5.17 -3.19 2.46
CA THR A 243 -4.12 -2.26 2.89
C THR A 243 -3.40 -1.68 1.70
N PHE A 244 -3.35 -0.34 1.62
CA PHE A 244 -2.55 0.37 0.62
C PHE A 244 -1.43 1.15 1.31
N GLU A 245 -0.22 1.10 0.74
CA GLU A 245 0.88 1.97 1.13
C GLU A 245 0.89 3.27 0.31
N SER A 246 -0.31 3.78 0.04
CA SER A 246 -0.60 5.00 -0.69
C SER A 246 -1.98 5.55 -0.28
N ALA A 247 -2.26 6.80 -0.62
CA ALA A 247 -3.58 7.39 -0.39
C ALA A 247 -4.64 6.66 -1.23
N SER A 248 -5.82 6.47 -0.65
CA SER A 248 -6.94 5.83 -1.34
C SER A 248 -8.27 6.51 -1.04
N TYR A 249 -9.18 6.42 -2.01
CA TYR A 249 -10.52 6.99 -1.97
C TYR A 249 -11.51 5.93 -2.42
N GLU A 250 -12.72 5.97 -1.87
CA GLU A 250 -13.77 4.99 -2.19
C GLU A 250 -14.90 5.67 -2.94
N LYS A 251 -15.28 5.12 -4.09
CA LYS A 251 -16.40 5.63 -4.88
C LYS A 251 -16.98 4.52 -5.75
N ASP A 252 -18.30 4.45 -5.80
CA ASP A 252 -19.02 3.68 -6.81
C ASP A 252 -18.90 4.43 -8.15
N LEU A 253 -17.92 4.04 -8.95
CA LEU A 253 -17.58 4.73 -10.20
C LEU A 253 -18.48 4.27 -11.35
N ASP A 254 -18.91 3.02 -11.33
CA ASP A 254 -19.73 2.41 -12.37
C ASP A 254 -21.21 2.25 -12.00
N GLY A 255 -21.63 2.68 -10.81
CA GLY A 255 -23.04 2.71 -10.40
C GLY A 255 -23.62 1.33 -10.10
N ASP A 256 -22.79 0.29 -9.92
CA ASP A 256 -23.26 -1.05 -9.59
C ASP A 256 -23.64 -1.22 -8.11
N GLY A 257 -23.45 -0.17 -7.30
CA GLY A 257 -23.71 -0.14 -5.86
C GLY A 257 -22.55 -0.66 -5.01
N ARG A 258 -21.39 -0.94 -5.61
CA ARG A 258 -20.18 -1.44 -4.98
C ARG A 258 -19.02 -0.49 -5.29
N GLU A 259 -18.43 0.06 -4.24
CA GLU A 259 -17.41 1.08 -4.38
C GLU A 259 -16.07 0.50 -4.84
N GLU A 260 -15.44 1.13 -5.83
CA GLU A 260 -14.04 0.94 -6.16
C GLU A 260 -13.12 1.67 -5.18
N ALA A 261 -11.90 1.16 -5.03
CA ALA A 261 -10.80 1.91 -4.43
C ALA A 261 -9.96 2.61 -5.50
N ILE A 262 -9.91 3.94 -5.45
CA ILE A 262 -9.04 4.78 -6.27
C ILE A 262 -7.78 5.05 -5.45
N VAL A 263 -6.65 4.49 -5.86
CA VAL A 263 -5.38 4.62 -5.13
C VAL A 263 -4.45 5.53 -5.92
N ILE A 264 -3.97 6.58 -5.27
CA ILE A 264 -3.11 7.61 -5.84
C ILE A 264 -1.74 7.49 -5.20
N THR A 265 -0.70 7.41 -6.03
CA THR A 265 0.68 7.46 -5.56
C THR A 265 1.44 8.60 -6.19
N HIS A 266 2.22 9.29 -5.36
CA HIS A 266 3.10 10.36 -5.82
C HIS A 266 4.28 9.80 -6.61
N LYS A 267 4.67 8.54 -6.35
CA LYS A 267 5.72 7.87 -7.11
C LYS A 267 5.25 7.58 -8.52
N GLU A 268 5.96 8.17 -9.49
CA GLU A 268 5.63 8.06 -10.91
C GLU A 268 4.23 8.61 -11.28
N ASN A 269 3.59 9.35 -10.38
CA ASN A 269 2.26 9.95 -10.56
C ASN A 269 1.27 8.94 -11.18
N GLN A 270 0.99 7.87 -10.45
CA GLN A 270 0.10 6.80 -10.89
C GLN A 270 -1.23 6.86 -10.14
N ILE A 271 -2.31 6.57 -10.87
CA ILE A 271 -3.63 6.37 -10.31
C ILE A 271 -4.12 5.00 -10.77
N TYR A 272 -4.51 4.19 -9.79
CA TYR A 272 -5.04 2.84 -10.00
C TYR A 272 -6.47 2.78 -9.49
N ILE A 273 -7.33 2.07 -10.22
CA ILE A 273 -8.68 1.75 -9.78
C ILE A 273 -8.69 0.26 -9.45
N PHE A 274 -9.09 -0.08 -8.23
CA PHE A 274 -9.22 -1.45 -7.75
C PHE A 274 -10.67 -1.81 -7.52
N LYS A 275 -11.04 -3.03 -7.89
CA LYS A 275 -12.35 -3.62 -7.62
C LYS A 275 -12.21 -5.05 -7.14
N GLU A 276 -13.04 -5.45 -6.19
CA GLU A 276 -13.14 -6.85 -5.80
C GLU A 276 -14.20 -7.57 -6.64
N GLN A 277 -13.80 -8.69 -7.25
CA GLN A 277 -14.71 -9.59 -7.95
C GLN A 277 -14.40 -11.03 -7.56
N ASP A 278 -15.40 -11.77 -7.08
CA ASP A 278 -15.30 -13.18 -6.68
C ASP A 278 -14.16 -13.46 -5.68
N GLY A 279 -13.99 -12.59 -4.67
CA GLY A 279 -12.95 -12.73 -3.65
C GLY A 279 -11.54 -12.40 -4.15
N LYS A 280 -11.42 -11.79 -5.33
CA LYS A 280 -10.15 -11.43 -5.96
C LYS A 280 -10.09 -9.95 -6.26
N LEU A 281 -8.94 -9.35 -6.03
CA LEU A 281 -8.70 -7.96 -6.33
C LEU A 281 -8.27 -7.81 -7.79
N GLN A 282 -9.01 -7.02 -8.57
CA GLN A 282 -8.65 -6.60 -9.90
C GLN A 282 -8.23 -5.13 -9.91
N TRP A 283 -7.45 -4.73 -10.89
CA TRP A 283 -6.94 -3.37 -11.00
C TRP A 283 -6.88 -2.88 -12.45
N SER A 284 -6.96 -1.56 -12.64
CA SER A 284 -6.66 -0.87 -13.90
C SER A 284 -5.82 0.38 -13.65
N SER A 285 -4.95 0.72 -14.60
CA SER A 285 -4.15 1.95 -14.56
C SER A 285 -4.83 3.05 -15.37
N VAL A 286 -5.21 4.14 -14.70
CA VAL A 286 -5.80 5.32 -15.33
C VAL A 286 -4.80 5.95 -16.31
N ARG A 287 -3.53 6.10 -15.87
CA ARG A 287 -2.44 6.63 -16.71
C ARG A 287 -2.34 5.89 -18.04
N LYS A 288 -2.36 4.55 -17.98
CA LYS A 288 -2.26 3.72 -19.18
C LYS A 288 -3.49 3.84 -20.07
N ALA A 289 -4.69 3.85 -19.49
CA ALA A 289 -5.93 3.98 -20.25
C ALA A 289 -6.05 5.34 -20.97
N LEU A 290 -5.56 6.41 -20.34
CA LEU A 290 -5.52 7.74 -20.93
C LEU A 290 -4.36 7.94 -21.93
N ASN A 291 -3.44 6.98 -22.03
CA ASN A 291 -2.23 7.06 -22.86
C ASN A 291 -1.42 8.35 -22.63
N VAL A 292 -1.31 8.78 -21.36
CA VAL A 292 -0.63 10.04 -21.00
C VAL A 292 0.87 9.80 -20.77
N GLY A 293 1.68 10.77 -21.20
CA GLY A 293 3.14 10.71 -21.12
C GLY A 293 3.65 10.81 -19.69
N LYS A 294 4.88 10.36 -19.43
CA LYS A 294 5.47 10.34 -18.07
C LYS A 294 5.57 11.72 -17.42
N GLU A 295 5.75 12.75 -18.24
CA GLU A 295 5.85 14.14 -17.77
C GLU A 295 4.48 14.77 -17.48
N ASP A 296 3.38 14.17 -17.95
CA ASP A 296 2.03 14.66 -17.70
C ASP A 296 1.63 14.37 -16.26
N VAL A 297 0.92 15.33 -15.65
CA VAL A 297 0.40 15.21 -14.30
C VAL A 297 -1.04 14.72 -14.37
N ILE A 298 -1.34 13.61 -13.70
CA ILE A 298 -2.71 13.15 -13.49
C ILE A 298 -3.12 13.41 -12.05
N ASN A 299 -4.35 13.90 -11.84
CA ASN A 299 -4.93 14.07 -10.51
C ASN A 299 -6.33 13.46 -10.50
N TYR A 300 -6.80 13.11 -9.31
CA TYR A 300 -8.18 12.71 -9.07
C TYR A 300 -8.80 13.64 -8.04
N ASP A 301 -9.96 14.19 -8.40
CA ASP A 301 -10.82 14.96 -7.52
C ASP A 301 -11.89 14.00 -6.97
N ASP A 302 -11.75 13.61 -5.71
CA ASP A 302 -12.61 12.65 -5.03
C ASP A 302 -14.04 13.16 -4.87
N SER A 303 -14.18 14.44 -4.52
CA SER A 303 -15.47 15.12 -4.35
C SER A 303 -16.31 15.06 -5.63
N ARG A 304 -15.68 15.22 -6.80
CA ARG A 304 -16.35 15.20 -8.10
C ARG A 304 -16.26 13.86 -8.83
N GLY A 305 -15.33 12.97 -8.45
CA GLY A 305 -15.04 11.75 -9.20
C GLY A 305 -14.44 12.02 -10.57
N ILE A 306 -13.64 13.09 -10.70
CA ILE A 306 -13.08 13.57 -11.96
C ILE A 306 -11.58 13.33 -11.98
N PHE A 307 -11.08 12.75 -13.06
CA PHE A 307 -9.67 12.67 -13.36
C PHE A 307 -9.27 13.88 -14.20
N THR A 308 -8.17 14.54 -13.86
CA THR A 308 -7.62 15.63 -14.66
C THR A 308 -6.24 15.26 -15.18
N VAL A 309 -5.97 15.60 -16.44
CA VAL A 309 -4.66 15.47 -17.07
C VAL A 309 -4.17 16.87 -17.39
N GLN A 310 -3.03 17.24 -16.85
CA GLN A 310 -2.30 18.44 -17.22
C GLN A 310 -1.12 18.03 -18.09
N SER A 311 -1.20 18.36 -19.39
CA SER A 311 -0.14 18.04 -20.33
C SER A 311 1.08 18.93 -20.12
N SER A 312 2.26 18.32 -20.13
CA SER A 312 3.54 19.02 -20.01
C SER A 312 4.14 19.39 -21.38
N ASP A 313 3.54 18.92 -22.47
CA ASP A 313 4.03 19.15 -23.81
C ASP A 313 3.55 20.48 -24.40
N THR A 314 4.50 21.18 -25.01
CA THR A 314 4.41 22.48 -25.71
C THR A 314 4.45 23.74 -24.84
N GLY A 315 5.31 24.69 -25.22
CA GLY A 315 5.40 26.06 -24.66
C GLY A 315 4.18 26.95 -24.96
N GLN A 316 2.99 26.35 -25.00
CA GLN A 316 1.69 27.00 -24.97
C GLN A 316 1.04 26.72 -23.60
N GLU A 317 -0.06 27.43 -23.32
CA GLU A 317 -0.79 27.38 -22.07
C GLU A 317 -1.12 25.93 -21.67
N LYS A 318 -0.86 25.58 -20.41
CA LYS A 318 -1.11 24.24 -19.85
C LYS A 318 -2.58 23.86 -20.06
N SER A 319 -2.86 22.99 -21.02
CA SER A 319 -4.20 22.47 -21.23
C SER A 319 -4.52 21.45 -20.14
N VAL A 320 -5.71 21.59 -19.55
CA VAL A 320 -6.24 20.66 -18.56
C VAL A 320 -7.37 19.91 -19.24
N THR A 321 -7.25 18.60 -19.39
CA THR A 321 -8.35 17.76 -19.88
C THR A 321 -8.99 17.02 -18.73
N MET A 322 -10.31 17.05 -18.66
CA MET A 322 -11.09 16.38 -17.61
C MET A 322 -11.73 15.09 -18.13
N TYR A 323 -11.76 14.07 -17.29
CA TYR A 323 -12.37 12.78 -17.58
C TYR A 323 -13.20 12.33 -16.39
N ARG A 324 -14.27 11.59 -16.65
CA ARG A 324 -15.02 10.86 -15.62
C ARG A 324 -15.12 9.39 -15.98
N TYR A 325 -15.39 8.56 -14.98
CA TYR A 325 -15.78 7.18 -15.22
C TYR A 325 -17.21 7.13 -15.81
N ALA A 326 -17.46 6.18 -16.71
CA ALA A 326 -18.77 5.95 -17.29
C ALA A 326 -19.58 4.98 -16.41
N GLU A 327 -20.78 5.39 -16.02
CA GLU A 327 -21.69 4.50 -15.30
C GLU A 327 -22.03 3.26 -16.15
N GLY A 328 -22.00 2.08 -15.53
CA GLY A 328 -22.27 0.77 -16.11
C GLY A 328 -21.19 0.24 -17.04
N GLU A 329 -20.12 1.01 -17.30
CA GLU A 329 -19.12 0.68 -18.31
C GLU A 329 -17.71 0.91 -17.79
N ASN A 330 -16.83 -0.10 -17.93
CA ASN A 330 -15.42 0.06 -17.56
C ASN A 330 -14.67 0.94 -18.58
N LYS A 331 -14.96 2.25 -18.61
CA LYS A 331 -14.37 3.23 -19.51
C LYS A 331 -14.34 4.64 -18.90
N LEU A 332 -13.39 5.45 -19.35
CA LEU A 332 -13.31 6.88 -19.07
C LEU A 332 -13.91 7.65 -20.24
N ILE A 333 -14.67 8.70 -19.93
CA ILE A 333 -15.26 9.62 -20.91
C ILE A 333 -14.62 10.98 -20.71
N LYS A 334 -14.07 11.55 -21.78
CA LYS A 334 -13.60 12.93 -21.80
C LYS A 334 -14.78 13.89 -21.61
N LEU A 335 -14.65 14.84 -20.69
CA LEU A 335 -15.59 15.93 -20.50
C LEU A 335 -15.27 17.07 -21.48
N GLU A 336 -16.31 17.68 -22.04
CA GLU A 336 -16.17 18.92 -22.80
C GLU A 336 -16.00 20.09 -21.82
N ASP A 337 -15.19 21.07 -22.22
CA ASP A 337 -14.87 22.26 -21.42
C ASP A 337 -16.04 23.24 -21.27
#